data_AF-A0A9R1KRM2-F1
#
_entry.id   AF-A0A9R1KRM2-F1
#
_cell.length_a   1.000
_cell.length_b   1.000
_cell.length_c   1.000
_cell.angle_alpha   90.00
_cell.angle_beta   90.00
_cell.angle_gamma   90.00
#
_symmetry.space_group_name_H-M   'P 1'
#
loop_
_entity.id
_entity.type
_entity.pdbx_description
1 polymer ?
#
loop_
_entity_poly.entity_id
_entity_poly.type
_entity_poly.pdbx_seq_one_letter_code
_entity_poly.pdbx_strand_id
1 'polypeptide(L)'
;MDKHIEMSYCRFESFKILAKNYLDVVEHELFGEIQQLLEETDMSPADVAENLMPLSKKKKRDPDVCLAGLIEVLKQAKEDATVAKAKEEEVAKEAEAKKAKEKEEAEVKKAKEKEEGKDKTSEEAIGDNMQADKIQE
;
A
#
# COMPACT_ATOMS: atom_id res chain seq x y z
N MET A 1 22.36 -8.36 -5.90
CA MET A 1 21.12 -8.67 -5.16
C MET A 1 21.03 -7.67 -4.03
N ASP A 2 20.16 -6.68 -4.15
CA ASP A 2 19.93 -5.71 -3.08
C ASP A 2 19.07 -6.37 -2.01
N LYS A 3 19.65 -6.53 -0.82
CA LYS A 3 18.89 -6.95 0.35
C LYS A 3 18.24 -5.71 0.93
N HIS A 4 16.94 -5.55 0.70
CA HIS A 4 16.14 -4.55 1.37
C HIS A 4 16.04 -4.94 2.86
N ILE A 5 16.72 -4.19 3.73
CA ILE A 5 16.59 -4.32 5.18
C ILE A 5 15.57 -3.28 5.61
N GLU A 6 14.44 -3.76 6.14
CA GLU A 6 13.44 -2.89 6.75
C GLU A 6 13.96 -2.44 8.12
N MET A 7 14.12 -1.14 8.31
CA MET A 7 14.49 -0.57 9.61
C MET A 7 13.24 -0.34 10.43
N SER A 8 13.18 -0.94 11.62
CA SER A 8 12.07 -0.76 12.56
C SER A 8 11.94 0.70 13.01
N TYR A 9 10.71 1.15 13.23
CA TYR A 9 10.41 2.46 13.79
C TYR A 9 10.83 2.60 15.26
N CYS A 10 11.09 3.85 15.67
CA CYS A 10 11.40 4.20 17.04
C CYS A 10 10.16 4.09 17.90
N ARG A 11 10.22 3.22 18.92
CA ARG A 11 9.19 3.09 19.95
C ARG A 11 9.75 3.55 21.29
N PHE A 12 8.89 3.62 22.30
CA PHE A 12 9.23 4.22 23.59
C PHE A 12 10.48 3.64 24.26
N GLU A 13 10.71 2.32 24.17
CA GLU A 13 11.90 1.69 24.74
C GLU A 13 13.19 2.16 24.05
N SER A 14 13.17 2.23 22.72
CA SER A 14 14.29 2.76 21.92
C SER A 14 14.53 4.23 22.25
N PHE A 15 13.48 5.03 22.36
CA PHE A 15 13.58 6.43 22.78
C PHE A 15 14.23 6.59 24.15
N LYS A 16 13.85 5.81 25.16
CA LYS A 16 14.47 5.88 26.50
C LYS A 16 15.98 5.64 26.46
N ILE A 17 16.43 4.69 25.65
CA ILE A 17 17.86 4.44 25.43
C ILE A 17 18.53 5.66 24.81
N LEU A 18 17.91 6.27 23.80
CA LEU A 18 18.43 7.47 23.15
C LEU A 18 18.45 8.66 24.13
N ALA A 19 17.39 8.90 24.90
CA ALA A 19 17.33 9.98 25.89
C ALA A 19 18.43 9.84 26.95
N LYS A 20 18.68 8.62 27.43
CA LYS A 20 19.79 8.35 28.34
C LYS A 20 21.15 8.61 27.69
N ASN A 21 21.36 8.12 26.47
CA ASN A 21 22.65 8.26 25.79
C ASN A 21 22.96 9.72 25.38
N TYR A 22 21.94 10.43 24.89
CA TYR A 22 22.09 11.77 24.35
C TYR A 22 21.78 12.88 25.33
N LEU A 23 21.05 12.67 26.42
CA LEU A 23 20.71 13.74 27.37
C LEU A 23 21.07 13.37 28.82
N ASP A 24 21.46 12.13 29.09
CA ASP A 24 21.67 11.57 30.44
C ASP A 24 20.41 11.67 31.32
N VAL A 25 19.24 11.55 30.68
CA VAL A 25 17.92 11.59 31.32
C VAL A 25 17.29 10.20 31.31
N VAL A 26 16.84 9.75 32.48
CA VAL A 26 16.15 8.46 32.65
C VAL A 26 14.64 8.65 32.74
N GLU A 27 14.19 9.75 33.34
CA GLU A 27 12.78 10.09 33.52
C GLU A 27 12.57 11.59 33.30
N HIS A 28 11.44 11.94 32.69
CA HIS A 28 11.07 13.32 32.42
C HIS A 28 9.54 13.44 32.36
N GLU A 29 8.99 14.60 32.75
CA GLU A 29 7.55 14.86 32.67
C GLU A 29 7.01 14.76 31.23
N LEU A 30 7.84 15.10 30.25
CA LEU A 30 7.52 15.06 28.81
C LEU A 30 7.54 13.65 28.21
N PHE A 31 8.06 12.63 28.92
CA PHE A 31 8.14 11.27 28.37
C PHE A 31 6.76 10.66 28.10
N GLY A 32 5.75 11.01 28.91
CA GLY A 32 4.39 10.53 28.70
C GLY A 32 3.80 11.01 27.37
N GLU A 33 3.99 12.29 27.03
CA GLU A 33 3.55 12.86 25.76
C GLU A 33 4.33 12.26 24.58
N ILE A 34 5.65 12.14 24.70
CA ILE A 34 6.51 11.54 23.67
C ILE A 34 6.12 10.08 23.41
N GLN A 35 5.80 9.31 24.46
CA GLN A 35 5.34 7.93 24.32
C GLN A 35 4.08 7.85 23.45
N GLN A 36 3.05 8.65 23.79
CA GLN A 36 1.79 8.66 23.04
C GLN A 36 2.02 9.03 21.58
N LEU A 37 2.83 10.07 21.33
CA LEU A 37 3.13 10.51 19.97
C LEU A 37 3.92 9.47 19.16
N LEU A 38 4.90 8.78 19.77
CA LEU A 38 5.66 7.70 19.12
C LEU A 38 4.85 6.43 18.86
N GLU A 39 3.71 6.25 19.53
CA GLU A 39 2.78 5.15 19.24
C GLU A 39 1.91 5.46 18.02
N GLU A 40 1.62 6.75 17.80
CA GLU A 40 0.75 7.22 16.70
C GLU A 40 1.53 7.61 15.44
N THR A 41 2.85 7.73 15.53
CA THR A 41 3.72 8.15 14.44
C THR A 41 4.79 7.11 14.11
N ASP A 42 5.19 7.08 12.84
CA ASP A 42 6.22 6.19 12.34
C ASP A 42 7.48 7.01 12.03
N MET A 43 8.36 7.14 13.03
CA MET A 43 9.61 7.90 12.94
C MET A 43 10.81 6.96 13.16
N SER A 44 11.92 7.12 12.43
CA SER A 44 13.07 6.22 12.58
C SER A 44 13.88 6.56 13.84
N PRO A 45 14.62 5.59 14.42
CA PRO A 45 15.51 5.87 15.54
C PRO A 45 16.57 6.93 15.23
N ALA A 46 16.99 7.08 13.97
CA ALA A 46 17.94 8.09 13.55
C ALA A 46 17.32 9.50 13.60
N ASP A 47 16.10 9.65 13.10
CA ASP A 47 15.38 10.94 13.12
C ASP A 47 15.09 11.38 14.56
N VAL A 48 14.71 10.44 15.44
CA VAL A 48 14.54 10.73 16.87
C VAL A 48 15.88 11.15 17.49
N ALA A 49 16.98 10.45 17.18
CA ALA A 49 18.29 10.78 17.70
C ALA A 49 18.77 12.17 17.26
N GLU A 50 18.51 12.57 16.01
CA GLU A 50 18.86 13.89 15.49
C GLU A 50 18.22 15.01 16.32
N ASN A 51 16.96 14.86 16.70
CA ASN A 51 16.24 15.83 17.55
C ASN A 51 16.77 15.90 18.99
N LEU A 52 17.34 14.80 19.49
CA LEU A 52 17.96 14.73 20.81
C LEU A 52 19.42 15.22 20.81
N MET A 53 20.05 15.35 19.65
CA MET A 53 21.42 15.82 19.53
C MET A 53 21.48 17.35 19.58
N PRO A 54 22.39 17.95 20.37
CA PRO A 54 22.59 19.38 20.36
C PRO A 54 23.19 19.84 19.02
N LEU A 55 22.57 20.84 18.39
CA LEU A 55 23.04 21.48 17.15
C LEU A 55 24.42 22.12 17.26
N SER A 56 24.94 22.34 18.47
CA SER A 56 26.27 22.92 18.71
C SER A 56 27.06 22.17 19.76
N LYS A 57 28.28 21.75 19.39
CA LYS A 57 29.24 21.07 20.28
C LYS A 57 29.67 21.88 21.50
N LYS A 58 29.39 23.19 21.54
CA LYS A 58 29.87 24.12 22.57
C LYS A 58 28.84 24.50 23.64
N LYS A 59 27.55 24.17 23.44
CA LYS A 59 26.52 24.43 24.45
C LYS A 59 26.24 23.16 25.26
N LYS A 60 25.99 23.35 26.56
CA LYS A 60 25.44 22.28 27.40
C LYS A 60 24.09 21.85 26.82
N ARG A 61 23.86 20.54 26.86
CA ARG A 61 22.59 19.91 26.48
C ARG A 61 21.54 20.33 27.48
N ASP A 62 20.46 20.92 26.99
CA ASP A 62 19.28 21.24 27.78
C ASP A 62 18.21 20.18 27.42
N PRO A 63 17.95 19.21 28.31
CA PRO A 63 16.99 18.15 28.02
C PRO A 63 15.59 18.69 27.74
N ASP A 64 15.18 19.77 28.41
CA ASP A 64 13.86 20.36 28.23
C ASP A 64 13.68 20.85 26.80
N VAL A 65 14.69 21.54 26.27
CA VAL A 65 14.67 22.09 24.90
C VAL A 65 14.70 20.97 23.86
N CYS A 66 15.53 19.94 24.05
CA CYS A 66 15.62 18.82 23.12
C CYS A 66 14.32 17.99 23.09
N LEU A 67 13.73 17.72 24.26
CA LEU A 67 12.49 16.96 24.36
C LEU A 67 11.29 17.74 23.84
N ALA A 68 11.21 19.05 24.11
CA ALA A 68 10.19 19.92 23.54
C ALA A 68 10.29 19.98 22.00
N GLY A 69 11.50 20.11 21.46
CA GLY A 69 11.72 20.08 20.02
C GLY A 69 11.27 18.76 19.38
N LEU A 70 11.58 17.63 20.03
CA LEU A 70 11.10 16.32 19.56
C LEU A 70 9.57 16.23 19.53
N ILE A 71 8.87 16.79 20.54
CA ILE A 71 7.40 16.82 20.57
C ILE A 71 6.84 17.61 19.39
N GLU A 72 7.42 18.76 19.05
CA GLU A 72 6.99 19.56 17.90
C GLU A 72 7.11 18.78 16.59
N VAL A 73 8.24 18.10 16.39
CA VAL A 73 8.47 17.29 15.18
C VAL A 73 7.52 16.09 15.12
N LEU A 74 7.26 15.42 16.25
CA LEU A 74 6.32 14.31 16.30
C LEU A 74 4.88 14.75 16.02
N LYS A 75 4.46 15.92 16.52
CA LYS A 75 3.13 16.48 16.22
C LYS A 75 2.99 16.78 14.73
N GLN A 76 4.01 17.38 14.11
CA GLN A 76 4.02 17.62 12.67
C GLN A 76 3.95 16.31 11.87
N ALA A 77 4.75 15.32 12.24
CA ALA A 77 4.75 14.01 11.58
C ALA A 77 3.38 13.31 11.67
N LYS A 78 2.68 13.46 12.80
CA LYS A 78 1.31 12.95 12.97
C LYS A 78 0.34 13.62 12.00
N GLU A 79 0.37 14.95 11.90
CA GLU A 79 -0.49 15.68 10.97
C GLU A 79 -0.24 15.25 9.52
N ASP A 80 1.03 15.16 9.11
CA ASP A 80 1.40 14.75 7.76
C ASP A 80 0.94 13.31 7.45
N ALA A 81 1.06 12.39 8.41
CA ALA A 81 0.60 11.01 8.27
C ALA A 81 -0.93 10.91 8.12
N THR A 82 -1.71 11.74 8.82
CA THR A 82 -3.17 11.76 8.67
C THR A 82 -3.60 12.23 7.28
N VAL A 83 -2.92 13.22 6.72
CA VAL A 83 -3.17 13.73 5.36
C VAL A 83 -2.78 12.68 4.30
N ALA A 84 -1.69 11.96 4.52
CA ALA A 84 -1.24 10.90 3.62
C ALA A 84 -2.24 9.73 3.58
N LYS A 85 -2.71 9.26 4.74
CA LYS A 85 -3.70 8.17 4.82
C LYS A 85 -5.02 8.51 4.14
N ALA A 86 -5.48 9.77 4.25
CA ALA A 86 -6.69 10.22 3.56
C ALA A 86 -6.56 10.16 2.03
N LYS A 87 -5.37 10.46 1.50
CA LYS A 87 -5.10 10.39 0.05
C LYS A 87 -4.96 8.94 -0.43
N GLU A 88 -4.33 8.07 0.35
CA GLU A 88 -4.20 6.65 -0.01
C GLU A 88 -5.56 5.93 -0.01
N GLU A 89 -6.47 6.25 0.92
CA GLU A 89 -7.82 5.69 0.90
C GLU A 89 -8.64 6.13 -0.33
N GLU A 90 -8.47 7.38 -0.79
CA GLU A 90 -9.17 7.87 -1.98
C GLU A 90 -8.65 7.20 -3.26
N VAL A 91 -7.33 7.02 -3.36
CA VAL A 91 -6.68 6.34 -4.50
C VAL A 91 -7.03 4.84 -4.51
N ALA A 92 -7.12 4.19 -3.34
CA ALA A 92 -7.55 2.80 -3.23
C ALA A 92 -9.02 2.60 -3.66
N LYS A 93 -9.91 3.53 -3.27
CA LYS A 93 -11.33 3.52 -3.68
C LYS A 93 -11.50 3.76 -5.18
N GLU A 94 -10.73 4.66 -5.79
CA GLU A 94 -10.76 4.85 -7.26
C GLU A 94 -10.21 3.64 -8.04
N ALA A 95 -9.17 2.98 -7.51
CA ALA A 95 -8.58 1.79 -8.15
C ALA A 95 -9.53 0.58 -8.13
N GLU A 96 -10.31 0.38 -7.07
CA GLU A 96 -11.35 -0.66 -7.03
C GLU A 96 -12.53 -0.33 -7.95
N ALA A 97 -12.97 0.93 -8.01
CA ALA A 97 -14.06 1.36 -8.89
C ALA A 97 -13.70 1.19 -10.39
N LYS A 98 -12.44 1.38 -10.77
CA LYS A 98 -11.97 1.14 -12.15
C LYS A 98 -11.91 -0.35 -12.50
N LYS A 99 -11.47 -1.22 -11.58
CA LYS A 99 -11.45 -2.68 -11.79
C LYS A 99 -12.85 -3.31 -11.89
N ALA A 100 -13.86 -2.73 -11.23
CA ALA A 100 -15.24 -3.21 -11.33
C ALA A 100 -15.86 -2.92 -12.72
N LYS A 101 -15.62 -1.72 -13.28
CA LYS A 101 -16.12 -1.36 -14.63
C LYS A 101 -15.50 -2.17 -15.76
N GLU A 102 -14.22 -2.54 -15.65
CA GLU A 102 -13.53 -3.34 -16.67
C GLU A 102 -14.02 -4.80 -16.73
N LYS A 103 -14.47 -5.37 -15.61
CA LYS A 103 -15.07 -6.72 -15.58
C LYS A 103 -16.47 -6.76 -16.20
N GLU A 104 -17.27 -5.71 -16.00
CA GLU A 104 -18.63 -5.64 -16.54
C GLU A 104 -18.65 -5.48 -18.07
N GLU A 105 -17.73 -4.69 -18.65
CA GLU A 105 -17.59 -4.57 -20.12
C GLU A 105 -17.07 -5.85 -20.80
N ALA A 106 -16.30 -6.68 -20.09
CA ALA A 106 -15.78 -7.95 -20.63
C ALA A 106 -16.85 -9.05 -20.68
N GLU A 107 -17.80 -9.07 -19.73
CA GLU A 107 -18.91 -10.04 -19.73
C GLU A 107 -19.99 -9.72 -20.76
N VAL A 108 -20.29 -8.43 -21.00
CA VAL A 108 -21.27 -8.01 -22.02
C VAL A 108 -20.80 -8.34 -23.45
N LYS A 109 -19.49 -8.32 -23.72
CA LYS A 109 -18.93 -8.69 -25.04
C LYS A 109 -19.00 -10.20 -25.32
N LYS A 110 -18.92 -11.06 -24.30
CA LYS A 110 -19.05 -12.52 -24.44
C LYS A 110 -20.49 -13.01 -24.72
N ALA A 111 -21.50 -12.22 -24.34
CA ALA A 111 -22.90 -12.57 -24.57
C ALA A 111 -23.38 -12.32 -26.02
N LYS A 112 -22.70 -11.46 -26.79
CA LYS A 112 -23.11 -11.12 -28.17
C LYS A 112 -22.68 -12.11 -29.27
N GLU A 113 -21.77 -13.04 -28.99
CA GLU A 113 -21.31 -14.03 -29.99
C GLU A 113 -22.19 -15.29 -30.11
N LYS A 114 -23.28 -15.43 -29.34
CA LYS A 114 -24.09 -16.65 -29.31
C LYS A 114 -25.44 -16.61 -30.07
N GLU A 115 -25.77 -15.55 -30.80
CA GLU A 115 -27.11 -15.40 -31.43
C GLU A 115 -27.14 -15.27 -32.97
N GLU A 116 -26.14 -15.75 -33.72
CA GLU A 116 -26.30 -16.00 -35.17
C GLU A 116 -25.94 -17.45 -35.52
N GLY A 117 -26.99 -18.27 -35.66
CA GLY A 117 -26.91 -19.68 -36.08
C GLY A 117 -28.30 -20.29 -36.21
N LYS A 118 -29.21 -19.59 -36.90
CA LYS A 118 -30.63 -19.95 -37.04
C LYS A 118 -30.84 -20.81 -38.30
N ASP A 119 -31.29 -22.06 -38.08
CA ASP A 119 -32.46 -22.68 -38.74
C ASP A 119 -32.33 -23.20 -40.20
N LYS A 120 -32.48 -24.53 -40.39
CA LYS A 120 -33.61 -25.23 -41.07
C LYS A 120 -33.18 -26.59 -41.66
N THR A 121 -33.60 -27.74 -41.14
CA THR A 121 -34.85 -28.54 -41.36
C THR A 121 -34.76 -29.56 -42.51
N SER A 122 -35.18 -30.81 -42.21
CA SER A 122 -35.73 -31.87 -43.09
C SER A 122 -34.79 -32.48 -44.16
N GLU A 123 -34.87 -33.73 -44.59
CA GLU A 123 -35.59 -34.98 -44.29
C GLU A 123 -35.04 -36.01 -45.33
N GLU A 124 -35.33 -37.29 -45.12
CA GLU A 124 -34.83 -38.49 -45.80
C GLU A 124 -34.54 -38.45 -47.31
N ALA A 125 -33.51 -39.20 -47.75
CA ALA A 125 -33.66 -40.25 -48.77
C ALA A 125 -32.42 -41.15 -48.89
N ILE A 126 -32.74 -42.43 -49.02
CA ILE A 126 -31.93 -43.65 -49.14
C ILE A 126 -31.52 -43.83 -50.62
N GLY A 127 -30.40 -44.47 -50.93
CA GLY A 127 -30.06 -44.80 -52.32
C GLY A 127 -28.75 -45.56 -52.51
N ASP A 128 -28.82 -46.88 -52.33
CA ASP A 128 -27.88 -47.88 -52.81
C ASP A 128 -27.66 -47.83 -54.34
N ASN A 129 -26.42 -48.16 -54.74
CA ASN A 129 -26.02 -49.09 -55.81
C ASN A 129 -26.81 -49.10 -57.16
N MET A 130 -26.08 -48.93 -58.28
CA MET A 130 -25.72 -50.03 -59.21
C MET A 130 -25.55 -49.55 -60.67
N GLN A 131 -24.64 -50.24 -61.38
CA GLN A 131 -24.24 -50.17 -62.80
C GLN A 131 -25.28 -49.73 -63.85
N ALA A 132 -24.78 -49.13 -64.94
CA ALA A 132 -24.86 -49.72 -66.29
C ALA A 132 -24.06 -48.92 -67.35
N ASP A 133 -23.18 -49.65 -68.03
CA ASP A 133 -22.97 -49.67 -69.48
C ASP A 133 -22.88 -48.36 -70.30
N LYS A 134 -21.70 -48.18 -70.93
CA LYS A 134 -21.62 -47.66 -72.30
C LYS A 134 -20.71 -48.52 -73.16
N ILE A 135 -21.36 -49.32 -73.99
CA ILE A 135 -20.82 -50.01 -75.17
C ILE A 135 -20.91 -49.04 -76.37
N GLN A 136 -19.83 -49.03 -77.16
CA GLN A 136 -19.66 -48.74 -78.60
C GLN A 136 -20.41 -47.58 -79.27
N GLU A 137 -19.63 -46.82 -80.05
CA GLU A 137 -19.83 -46.75 -81.50
C GLU A 137 -18.47 -46.96 -82.19
#